data_AF-A0A382DW69-F1
#
_entry.id   AF-A0A382DW69-F1
#
_cell.length_a   1.000
_cell.length_b   1.000
_cell.length_c   1.000
_cell.angle_alpha   90.00
_cell.angle_beta   90.00
_cell.angle_gamma   90.00
#
_symmetry.space_group_name_H-M   'P 1'
#
loop_
_entity.id
_entity.type
_entity.pdbx_description
1 polymer ?
#
loop_
_entity_poly.entity_id
_entity_poly.type
_entity_poly.pdbx_seq_one_letter_code
_entity_poly.pdbx_strand_id
1 'polypeptide(L)'
;MNHIFKRIIAVFFKSSQSEENFYYLALLKNADIVYGASIHGLWPNYANGSYPSFCKNVEFDFDKLSSIIKELRDYWNLPGDIGKDEISFWQHEYKKHGSCMFIELTELEYFKKALELYYYVMENGIDIEKYRNGKNYMIPFDLDFKLIEK
;
A
#
# COMPACT_ATOMS: atom_id res chain seq x y z
N MET A 1 -20.93 41.97 44.39
CA MET A 1 -19.97 41.87 43.28
C MET A 1 -19.81 40.40 42.92
N ASN A 2 -20.41 40.01 41.80
CA ASN A 2 -20.42 38.65 41.28
C ASN A 2 -19.12 38.38 40.52
N HIS A 3 -18.32 37.41 40.96
CA HIS A 3 -17.31 36.81 40.08
C HIS A 3 -17.64 35.34 39.86
N ILE A 4 -18.43 35.12 38.81
CA ILE A 4 -18.71 33.82 38.22
C ILE A 4 -17.42 33.35 37.53
N PHE A 5 -16.81 32.28 38.04
CA PHE A 5 -15.78 31.54 37.31
C PHE A 5 -16.41 30.93 36.06
N LYS A 6 -16.12 31.51 34.90
CA LYS A 6 -16.44 30.89 33.60
C LYS A 6 -15.50 29.68 33.43
N ARG A 7 -16.05 28.48 33.59
CA ARG A 7 -15.41 27.24 33.14
C ARG A 7 -15.24 27.32 31.62
N ILE A 8 -14.00 27.42 31.16
CA ILE A 8 -13.65 27.22 29.76
C ILE A 8 -13.72 25.71 29.53
N ILE A 9 -14.83 25.26 28.92
CA ILE A 9 -14.89 23.92 28.33
C ILE A 9 -14.07 24.01 27.04
N ALA A 10 -12.87 23.42 27.03
CA ALA A 10 -12.15 23.17 25.80
C ALA A 10 -12.97 22.16 24.99
N VAL A 11 -13.76 22.66 24.04
CA VAL A 11 -14.37 21.82 23.01
C VAL A 11 -13.22 21.41 22.11
N PHE A 12 -12.72 20.19 22.31
CA PHE A 12 -11.89 19.53 21.31
C PHE A 12 -12.77 19.35 20.07
N PHE A 13 -12.61 20.24 19.09
CA PHE A 13 -13.03 19.95 17.73
C PHE A 13 -12.21 18.73 17.30
N LYS A 14 -12.81 17.54 17.42
CA LYS A 14 -12.40 16.42 16.59
C LYS A 14 -12.70 16.90 15.18
N SER A 15 -11.69 17.39 14.47
CA SER A 15 -11.84 17.70 13.05
C SER A 15 -12.53 16.49 12.45
N SER A 16 -13.64 16.69 11.74
CA SER A 16 -14.18 15.65 10.89
C SER A 16 -13.06 15.33 9.93
N GLN A 17 -12.29 14.29 10.22
CA GLN A 17 -11.32 13.78 9.28
C GLN A 17 -12.21 13.23 8.18
N SER A 18 -12.40 14.03 7.13
CA SER A 18 -12.92 13.51 5.88
C SER A 18 -12.05 12.30 5.62
N GLU A 19 -12.65 11.11 5.60
CA GLU A 19 -11.88 9.91 5.31
C GLU A 19 -11.14 10.19 4.00
N GLU A 20 -9.82 10.28 4.07
CA GLU A 20 -9.01 10.53 2.90
C GLU A 20 -8.84 9.21 2.15
N ASN A 21 -8.63 9.32 0.84
CA ASN A 21 -8.15 8.21 0.04
C ASN A 21 -6.78 7.77 0.57
N PHE A 22 -6.44 6.51 0.36
CA PHE A 22 -5.26 5.92 0.96
C PHE A 22 -4.77 4.76 0.10
N TYR A 23 -3.62 4.18 0.46
CA TYR A 23 -3.06 3.01 -0.21
C TYR A 23 -3.00 1.84 0.76
N TYR A 24 -3.20 0.63 0.25
CA TYR A 24 -2.80 -0.59 0.93
C TYR A 24 -1.52 -1.13 0.31
N LEU A 25 -0.50 -1.35 1.13
CA LEU A 25 0.51 -2.35 0.81
C LEU A 25 -0.07 -3.72 1.16
N ALA A 26 -0.47 -4.48 0.15
CA ALA A 26 -0.97 -5.83 0.30
C ALA A 26 0.21 -6.81 0.32
N LEU A 27 0.28 -7.64 1.35
CA LEU A 27 1.30 -8.68 1.51
C LEU A 27 0.67 -10.07 1.57
N LEU A 28 1.42 -11.10 1.16
CA LEU A 28 1.08 -12.50 1.31
C LEU A 28 2.08 -13.20 2.20
N LYS A 29 1.60 -14.13 3.03
CA LYS A 29 2.48 -15.00 3.80
C LYS A 29 3.34 -15.83 2.84
N ASN A 30 4.65 -15.76 3.00
CA ASN A 30 5.59 -16.53 2.21
C ASN A 30 6.73 -17.00 3.13
N ALA A 31 6.70 -18.28 3.50
CA ALA A 31 7.66 -18.87 4.42
C ALA A 31 9.07 -19.00 3.84
N ASP A 32 9.21 -18.90 2.51
CA ASP A 32 10.49 -19.03 1.81
C ASP A 32 11.25 -17.70 1.69
N ILE A 33 10.63 -16.58 2.11
CA ILE A 33 11.26 -15.25 2.13
C ILE A 33 11.75 -14.94 3.55
N VAL A 34 12.89 -14.24 3.65
CA VAL A 34 13.56 -13.85 4.91
C VAL A 34 12.61 -13.22 5.93
N TYR A 35 11.70 -12.35 5.47
CA TYR A 35 10.74 -11.67 6.33
C TYR A 35 9.40 -12.41 6.52
N GLY A 36 9.26 -13.62 5.96
CA GLY A 36 8.04 -14.42 6.09
C GLY A 36 6.83 -13.91 5.29
N ALA A 37 7.01 -12.86 4.48
CA ALA A 37 5.98 -12.27 3.64
C ALA A 37 6.55 -11.71 2.32
N SER A 38 5.74 -11.77 1.26
CA SER A 38 5.99 -11.15 -0.06
C SER A 38 4.99 -10.04 -0.31
N ILE A 39 5.35 -9.08 -1.15
CA ILE A 39 4.43 -8.11 -1.71
C ILE A 39 3.46 -8.83 -2.65
N HIS A 40 2.17 -8.55 -2.46
CA HIS A 40 1.13 -8.85 -3.44
C HIS A 40 0.93 -7.64 -4.35
N GLY A 41 0.75 -6.44 -3.76
CA GLY A 41 0.74 -5.21 -4.51
C GLY A 41 0.55 -3.94 -3.69
N LEU A 42 0.59 -2.80 -4.38
CA LEU A 42 0.34 -1.48 -3.82
C LEU A 42 -0.97 -0.93 -4.40
N TRP A 43 -2.02 -0.89 -3.60
CA TRP A 43 -3.39 -0.73 -4.08
C TRP A 43 -4.01 0.58 -3.59
N PRO A 44 -4.34 1.51 -4.50
CA PRO A 44 -5.15 2.67 -4.15
C PRO A 44 -6.52 2.25 -3.64
N ASN A 45 -7.02 2.95 -2.62
CA ASN A 45 -8.32 2.71 -2.01
C ASN A 45 -9.02 4.05 -1.77
N TYR A 46 -10.31 4.10 -2.06
CA TYR A 46 -11.12 5.25 -1.72
C TYR A 46 -11.44 5.25 -0.23
N ALA A 47 -11.68 6.45 0.29
CA ALA A 47 -12.15 6.70 1.64
C ALA A 47 -13.27 5.74 2.11
N ASN A 48 -14.28 5.56 1.25
CA ASN A 48 -15.48 4.76 1.50
C ASN A 48 -15.27 3.23 1.49
N GLY A 49 -14.02 2.76 1.41
CA GLY A 49 -13.67 1.35 1.38
C GLY A 49 -13.70 0.69 0.01
N SER A 50 -14.27 1.32 -1.03
CA SER A 50 -14.18 0.83 -2.42
C SER A 50 -12.79 1.13 -3.00
N TYR A 51 -12.43 0.48 -4.11
CA TYR A 51 -11.13 0.70 -4.76
C TYR A 51 -11.28 0.96 -6.27
N PRO A 52 -10.47 1.86 -6.83
CA PRO A 52 -10.37 2.03 -8.27
C PRO A 52 -9.61 0.88 -8.94
N SER A 53 -9.89 0.62 -10.22
CA SER A 53 -9.12 -0.34 -11.02
C SER A 53 -9.11 0.04 -12.50
N PHE A 54 -7.99 -0.21 -13.19
CA PHE A 54 -7.82 0.05 -14.63
C PHE A 54 -8.20 1.49 -15.05
N CYS A 55 -7.73 2.49 -14.30
CA CYS A 55 -8.22 3.87 -14.40
C CYS A 55 -7.80 4.61 -15.67
N LYS A 56 -6.65 4.23 -16.23
CA LYS A 56 -6.13 4.77 -17.49
C LYS A 56 -5.36 3.69 -18.24
N ASN A 57 -5.26 3.83 -19.56
CA ASN A 57 -4.42 2.95 -20.35
C ASN A 57 -2.95 3.28 -20.06
N VAL A 58 -2.24 2.33 -19.44
CA VAL A 58 -0.80 2.42 -19.16
C VAL A 58 -0.08 1.29 -19.87
N GLU A 59 1.07 1.62 -20.44
CA GLU A 59 1.98 0.63 -21.02
C GLU A 59 2.88 0.05 -19.93
N PHE A 60 3.14 -1.25 -20.01
CA PHE A 60 4.07 -1.95 -19.13
C PHE A 60 5.27 -2.38 -19.95
N ASP A 61 6.46 -2.07 -19.47
CA ASP A 61 7.73 -2.34 -20.12
C ASP A 61 8.72 -2.90 -19.10
N PHE A 62 8.90 -4.23 -19.18
CA PHE A 62 9.75 -4.99 -18.28
C PHE A 62 11.18 -4.46 -18.20
N ASP A 63 11.73 -3.92 -19.30
CA ASP A 63 13.12 -3.45 -19.33
C ASP A 63 13.36 -2.25 -18.41
N LYS A 64 12.32 -1.46 -18.12
CA LYS A 64 12.40 -0.36 -17.16
C LYS A 64 12.65 -0.84 -15.72
N LEU A 65 12.32 -2.10 -15.42
CA LEU A 65 12.48 -2.70 -14.10
C LEU A 65 13.87 -3.31 -13.90
N SER A 66 14.74 -3.30 -14.91
CA SER A 66 16.08 -3.90 -14.87
C SER A 66 16.91 -3.47 -13.64
N SER A 67 16.78 -2.22 -13.20
CA SER A 67 17.50 -1.69 -12.04
C SER A 67 17.04 -2.23 -10.68
N ILE A 68 15.87 -2.88 -10.60
CA ILE A 68 15.26 -3.39 -9.35
C ILE A 68 14.78 -4.85 -9.48
N ILE A 69 15.16 -5.54 -10.55
CA ILE A 69 14.61 -6.86 -10.87
C ILE A 69 14.95 -7.92 -9.81
N LYS A 70 16.10 -7.77 -9.15
CA LYS A 70 16.51 -8.68 -8.09
C LYS A 70 15.58 -8.54 -6.89
N GLU A 71 15.31 -7.31 -6.47
CA GLU A 71 14.45 -6.99 -5.35
C GLU A 71 13.00 -7.41 -5.63
N LEU A 72 12.51 -7.23 -6.86
CA LEU A 72 11.19 -7.73 -7.26
C LEU A 72 11.12 -9.26 -7.15
N ARG A 73 12.15 -9.99 -7.56
CA ARG A 73 12.19 -11.46 -7.42
C ARG A 73 12.34 -11.94 -5.99
N ASP A 74 13.02 -11.17 -5.14
CA ASP A 74 13.23 -11.55 -3.75
C ASP A 74 12.01 -11.24 -2.88
N TYR A 75 11.28 -10.15 -3.16
CA TYR A 75 10.26 -9.63 -2.25
C TYR A 75 8.88 -9.43 -2.87
N TRP A 76 8.75 -9.33 -4.20
CA TRP A 76 7.48 -9.24 -4.92
C TRP A 76 7.33 -10.43 -5.89
N ASN A 77 7.67 -11.62 -5.41
CA ASN A 77 7.68 -12.82 -6.23
C ASN A 77 6.27 -13.31 -6.54
N LEU A 78 6.17 -14.21 -7.52
CA LEU A 78 4.90 -14.83 -7.89
C LEU A 78 4.30 -15.59 -6.70
N PRO A 79 3.02 -15.31 -6.34
CA PRO A 79 2.31 -16.11 -5.36
C PRO A 79 2.17 -17.56 -5.86
N GLY A 80 2.52 -18.54 -5.02
CA GLY A 80 2.58 -19.96 -5.41
C GLY A 80 1.27 -20.59 -5.88
N ASP A 81 0.12 -19.92 -5.68
CA ASP A 81 -1.20 -20.36 -6.16
C ASP A 81 -1.63 -19.72 -7.50
N ILE A 82 -0.79 -18.88 -8.11
CA ILE A 82 -1.07 -18.24 -9.39
C ILE A 82 -0.34 -18.98 -10.51
N GLY A 83 -1.08 -19.62 -11.42
CA GLY A 83 -0.55 -20.32 -12.60
C GLY A 83 -0.07 -19.40 -13.74
N LYS A 84 0.49 -18.24 -13.43
CA LYS A 84 1.04 -17.26 -14.40
C LYS A 84 2.52 -17.02 -14.10
N ASP A 85 3.28 -16.48 -15.03
CA ASP A 85 4.68 -16.08 -14.78
C ASP A 85 4.78 -14.74 -14.01
N GLU A 86 5.96 -14.46 -13.46
CA GLU A 86 6.25 -13.25 -12.68
C GLU A 86 5.99 -11.94 -13.44
N ILE A 87 6.30 -11.91 -14.75
CA ILE A 87 6.16 -10.71 -15.58
C ILE A 87 4.68 -10.42 -15.82
N SER A 88 3.90 -11.44 -16.15
CA SER A 88 2.44 -11.35 -16.27
C SER A 88 1.77 -10.88 -14.97
N PHE A 89 2.32 -11.28 -13.83
CA PHE A 89 1.83 -10.84 -12.51
C PHE A 89 2.14 -9.36 -12.27
N TRP A 90 3.38 -8.91 -12.43
CA TRP A 90 3.74 -7.50 -12.28
C TRP A 90 3.00 -6.60 -13.27
N GLN A 91 2.83 -7.05 -14.52
CA GLN A 91 2.04 -6.35 -15.51
C GLN A 91 0.58 -6.19 -15.06
N HIS A 92 -0.02 -7.22 -14.46
CA HIS A 92 -1.39 -7.14 -13.93
C HIS A 92 -1.48 -6.11 -12.81
N GLU A 93 -0.58 -6.17 -11.83
CA GLU A 93 -0.57 -5.25 -10.69
C GLU A 93 -0.40 -3.80 -11.15
N TYR A 94 0.54 -3.54 -12.07
CA TYR A 94 0.76 -2.20 -12.60
C TYR A 94 -0.44 -1.68 -13.40
N LYS A 95 -0.97 -2.47 -14.34
CA LYS A 95 -2.11 -2.03 -15.18
C LYS A 95 -3.39 -1.83 -14.37
N LYS A 96 -3.63 -2.68 -13.37
CA LYS A 96 -4.86 -2.62 -12.57
C LYS A 96 -4.78 -1.56 -11.48
N HIS A 97 -3.70 -1.55 -10.70
CA HIS A 97 -3.57 -0.73 -9.49
C HIS A 97 -2.64 0.47 -9.70
N GLY A 98 -1.50 0.28 -10.36
CA GLY A 98 -0.59 1.37 -10.72
C GLY A 98 -1.22 2.44 -11.62
N SER A 99 -2.15 2.06 -12.50
CA SER A 99 -2.92 3.03 -13.32
C SER A 99 -3.83 3.95 -12.51
N CYS A 100 -4.08 3.64 -11.23
CA CYS A 100 -5.05 4.32 -10.36
C CYS A 100 -4.42 5.09 -9.20
N MET A 101 -3.10 5.25 -9.17
CA MET A 101 -2.43 6.00 -8.10
C MET A 101 -2.97 7.44 -8.02
N PHE A 102 -3.28 7.91 -6.81
CA PHE A 102 -3.75 9.30 -6.59
C PHE A 102 -2.66 10.37 -6.82
N ILE A 103 -1.42 9.94 -7.06
CA ILE A 103 -0.30 10.76 -7.50
C ILE A 103 0.27 10.15 -8.78
N GLU A 104 0.84 10.99 -9.65
CA GLU A 104 1.48 10.50 -10.86
C GLU A 104 2.82 9.83 -10.53
N LEU A 105 2.95 8.55 -10.89
CA LEU A 105 4.17 7.77 -10.81
C LEU A 105 4.43 7.12 -12.17
N THR A 106 5.69 7.12 -12.59
CA THR A 106 6.14 6.23 -13.65
C THR A 106 6.06 4.77 -13.22
N GLU A 107 6.13 3.85 -14.18
CA GLU A 107 6.19 2.41 -13.92
C GLU A 107 7.28 2.04 -12.90
N LEU A 108 8.50 2.52 -13.11
CA LEU A 108 9.61 2.25 -12.21
C LEU A 108 9.38 2.83 -10.80
N GLU A 109 8.80 4.03 -10.70
CA GLU A 109 8.51 4.67 -9.41
C GLU A 109 7.41 3.93 -8.64
N TYR A 110 6.40 3.38 -9.31
CA TYR A 110 5.37 2.55 -8.68
C TYR A 110 5.98 1.32 -8.00
N PHE A 111 6.82 0.56 -8.73
CA PHE A 111 7.46 -0.63 -8.17
C PHE A 111 8.47 -0.29 -7.07
N LYS A 112 9.27 0.77 -7.25
CA LYS A 112 10.18 1.26 -6.20
C LYS A 112 9.43 1.68 -4.95
N LYS A 113 8.29 2.36 -5.09
CA LYS A 113 7.50 2.80 -3.94
C LYS A 113 6.96 1.60 -3.15
N ALA A 114 6.45 0.58 -3.81
CA ALA A 114 5.98 -0.62 -3.10
C ALA A 114 7.12 -1.33 -2.35
N LEU A 115 8.31 -1.45 -2.97
CA LEU A 115 9.51 -2.01 -2.32
C LEU A 115 9.95 -1.16 -1.11
N GLU A 116 9.95 0.16 -1.24
CA GLU A 116 10.27 1.09 -0.14
C GLU A 116 9.32 0.89 1.05
N LEU A 117 8.01 0.78 0.80
CA LEU A 117 7.03 0.53 1.86
C LEU A 117 7.19 -0.85 2.47
N TYR A 118 7.52 -1.86 1.67
CA TYR A 118 7.81 -3.19 2.17
C TYR A 118 9.00 -3.19 3.12
N TYR A 119 10.14 -2.58 2.73
CA TYR A 119 11.29 -2.45 3.63
C TYR A 119 10.93 -1.67 4.89
N TYR A 120 10.20 -0.56 4.76
CA TYR A 120 9.71 0.20 5.92
C TYR A 120 8.92 -0.70 6.89
N VAL A 121 7.97 -1.49 6.41
CA VAL A 121 7.16 -2.40 7.24
C VAL A 121 8.03 -3.46 7.92
N MET A 122 8.92 -4.10 7.16
CA MET A 122 9.71 -5.23 7.66
C MET A 122 10.84 -4.79 8.60
N GLU A 123 11.57 -3.72 8.27
CA GLU A 123 12.71 -3.24 9.05
C GLU A 123 12.29 -2.53 10.34
N ASN A 124 11.12 -1.89 10.37
CA ASN A 124 10.60 -1.26 11.59
C ASN A 124 9.78 -2.23 12.46
N GLY A 125 9.71 -3.51 12.11
CA GLY A 125 9.03 -4.53 12.92
C GLY A 125 7.53 -4.26 13.10
N ILE A 126 6.87 -3.71 12.09
CA ILE A 126 5.42 -3.49 12.14
C ILE A 126 4.71 -4.84 12.23
N ASP A 127 3.83 -4.99 13.21
CA ASP A 127 3.04 -6.21 13.37
C ASP A 127 1.97 -6.32 12.26
N ILE A 128 2.34 -7.02 11.17
CA ILE A 128 1.45 -7.22 10.02
C ILE A 128 0.21 -8.07 10.36
N GLU A 129 0.23 -8.86 11.44
CA GLU A 129 -0.92 -9.68 11.84
C GLU A 129 -2.13 -8.83 12.23
N LYS A 130 -1.90 -7.61 12.75
CA LYS A 130 -2.96 -6.60 13.00
C LYS A 130 -3.78 -6.29 11.74
N TYR A 131 -3.16 -6.43 10.57
CA TYR A 131 -3.72 -6.04 9.28
C TYR A 131 -4.21 -7.23 8.43
N ARG A 132 -4.36 -8.41 9.03
CA ARG A 132 -4.82 -9.62 8.34
C ARG A 132 -6.23 -9.46 7.78
N ASN A 133 -6.38 -9.62 6.46
CA ASN A 133 -7.65 -9.64 5.75
C ASN A 133 -7.68 -10.82 4.75
N GLY A 134 -8.30 -11.92 5.17
CA GLY A 134 -8.29 -13.17 4.42
C GLY A 134 -6.87 -13.73 4.28
N LYS A 135 -6.43 -13.95 3.04
CA LYS A 135 -5.06 -14.40 2.73
C LYS A 135 -4.02 -13.27 2.77
N ASN A 136 -4.47 -12.01 2.66
CA ASN A 136 -3.58 -10.86 2.59
C ASN A 136 -3.35 -10.24 3.98
N TYR A 137 -2.27 -9.48 4.11
CA TYR A 137 -2.10 -8.45 5.12
C TYR A 137 -2.21 -7.10 4.41
N MET A 138 -3.14 -6.25 4.84
CA MET A 138 -3.52 -5.01 4.16
C MET A 138 -3.03 -3.80 4.98
N ILE A 139 -1.78 -3.39 4.79
CA ILE A 139 -1.16 -2.33 5.60
C ILE A 139 -1.49 -0.96 5.01
N PRO A 140 -2.21 -0.07 5.71
CA PRO A 140 -2.69 1.19 5.15
C PRO A 140 -1.67 2.32 5.29
N PHE A 141 -1.53 3.10 4.22
CA PHE A 141 -0.71 4.30 4.14
C PHE A 141 -1.53 5.47 3.59
N ASP A 142 -1.32 6.67 4.12
CA ASP A 142 -1.95 7.89 3.56
C ASP A 142 -1.35 8.29 2.20
N LEU A 143 -1.80 9.42 1.65
CA LEU A 143 -1.33 9.93 0.35
C LEU A 143 0.12 10.43 0.37
N ASP A 144 0.69 10.66 1.56
CA ASP A 144 2.12 10.97 1.77
C ASP A 144 2.94 9.69 2.06
N PHE A 145 2.32 8.52 1.96
CA PHE A 145 2.89 7.22 2.32
C PHE A 145 3.32 7.07 3.78
N LYS A 146 2.62 7.73 4.70
CA LYS A 146 2.79 7.50 6.14
C LYS A 146 1.83 6.43 6.60
N LEU A 147 2.31 5.52 7.45
CA LEU A 147 1.47 4.49 8.04
C LEU A 147 0.31 5.14 8.82
N ILE A 148 -0.91 4.65 8.60
CA ILE A 148 -2.10 5.13 9.30
C ILE A 148 -2.80 4.01 10.07
N GLU A 149 -3.75 4.38 10.92
CA GLU A 149 -4.66 3.43 11.56
C GLU A 149 -6.01 3.44 10.83
N LYS A 150 -6.49 2.24 10.49
CA LYS A 150 -7.79 1.98 9.86
C LYS A 150 -8.44 0.81 10.58
#